data_AF-A0A1C4LKP1-F1
#
_entry.id   AF-A0A1C4LKP1-F1
#
_cell.length_a   1.000
_cell.length_b   1.000
_cell.length_c   1.000
_cell.angle_alpha   90.00
_cell.angle_beta   90.00
_cell.angle_gamma   90.00
#
_symmetry.space_group_name_H-M   'P 1'
#
loop_
_entity.id
_entity.type
_entity.pdbx_description
1 polymer ?
#
loop_
_entity_poly.entity_id
_entity_poly.type
_entity_poly.pdbx_seq_one_letter_code
_entity_poly.pdbx_strand_id
1 'polypeptide(L)'
;MSEHHLPSQLEVSPEAPDRNLALELVRVTEAAAMAAGRWVGRGDKIGADGAAVKAMRTLVSTVSMNGVVVIGEGEKDEAPMLFNGERVGDGTGAEVDIAVDPIDGTTLNAKGMPNAIAVLAAADRGAMFDPSAVFYMDKLVTGPEAADFVDINAPVAVNIRRVARAKNSTPEDVTVVILDRPRHEGIVKEIRETGARIKFISDGDVAGSIMAAREGTGVDLLMGIGGTPEGIISACAIKCLGGVIQGKLWPKDEAERQKALDAGHDLDRVLSTDDLVSGDNVFFVATGITDGELMRGVRYRAETATTESIVMRSKSGTIRTISSSHRLSKLRAYSAIDFDRAK
;
A
#
# COMPACT_ATOMS: atom_id res chain seq x y z
N MET A 1 -34.45 -24.69 -5.88
CA MET A 1 -33.42 -23.65 -6.10
C MET A 1 -33.16 -23.05 -4.73
N SER A 2 -32.02 -23.38 -4.11
CA SER A 2 -31.70 -22.89 -2.78
C SER A 2 -31.37 -21.41 -2.87
N GLU A 3 -32.21 -20.58 -2.24
CA GLU A 3 -31.89 -19.17 -1.98
C GLU A 3 -30.60 -19.14 -1.17
N HIS A 4 -29.52 -18.69 -1.79
CA HIS A 4 -28.31 -18.31 -1.07
C HIS A 4 -28.63 -17.03 -0.29
N HIS A 5 -29.15 -17.18 0.92
CA HIS A 5 -29.19 -16.08 1.88
C HIS A 5 -27.76 -15.88 2.39
N LEU A 6 -27.18 -14.73 2.07
CA LEU A 6 -25.98 -14.26 2.74
C LEU A 6 -26.32 -14.04 4.24
N PRO A 7 -25.36 -14.23 5.17
CA PRO A 7 -25.52 -13.79 6.55
C PRO A 7 -25.96 -12.32 6.62
N SER A 8 -26.77 -11.92 7.60
CA SER A 8 -27.29 -10.54 7.70
C SER A 8 -26.22 -9.45 7.72
N GLN A 9 -25.01 -9.77 8.18
CA GLN A 9 -23.84 -8.88 8.16
C GLN A 9 -23.25 -8.67 6.75
N LEU A 10 -23.65 -9.48 5.77
CA LEU A 10 -23.18 -9.46 4.38
C LEU A 10 -24.32 -9.10 3.41
N GLU A 11 -25.49 -8.73 3.91
CA GLU A 11 -26.59 -8.25 3.08
C GLU A 11 -26.30 -6.85 2.55
N VAL A 12 -26.01 -6.76 1.24
CA VAL A 12 -25.89 -5.51 0.51
C VAL A 12 -27.01 -5.47 -0.51
N SER A 13 -27.67 -4.32 -0.68
CA SER A 13 -28.69 -4.16 -1.72
C SER A 13 -28.10 -4.56 -3.09
N PRO A 14 -28.79 -5.37 -3.91
CA PRO A 14 -28.30 -5.75 -5.23
C PRO A 14 -28.14 -4.51 -6.12
N GLU A 15 -26.92 -4.02 -6.23
CA GLU A 15 -26.54 -3.01 -7.22
C GLU A 15 -26.00 -3.73 -8.46
N ALA A 16 -26.24 -3.17 -9.65
CA ALA A 16 -25.52 -3.63 -10.84
C ALA A 16 -24.01 -3.56 -10.56
N PRO A 17 -23.21 -4.56 -10.95
CA PRO A 17 -21.76 -4.46 -10.81
C PRO A 17 -21.29 -3.17 -11.47
N ASP A 18 -20.78 -2.24 -10.66
CA ASP A 18 -20.14 -1.04 -11.17
C ASP A 18 -19.00 -1.46 -12.10
N ARG A 19 -18.67 -0.61 -13.08
CA ARG A 19 -17.55 -0.85 -14.00
C ARG A 19 -16.33 -1.25 -13.18
N ASN A 20 -15.57 -2.23 -13.66
CA ASN A 20 -14.50 -2.84 -12.89
C ASN A 20 -13.28 -1.90 -12.84
N LEU A 21 -13.43 -0.77 -12.13
CA LEU A 21 -12.42 0.27 -11.92
C LEU A 21 -11.10 -0.35 -11.46
N ALA A 22 -11.16 -1.38 -10.61
CA ALA A 22 -9.99 -2.15 -10.17
C ALA A 22 -9.14 -2.71 -11.32
N LEU A 23 -9.76 -3.22 -12.40
CA LEU A 23 -9.07 -3.73 -13.58
C LEU A 23 -8.58 -2.62 -14.53
N GLU A 24 -9.13 -1.42 -14.46
CA GLU A 24 -8.55 -0.27 -15.17
C GLU A 24 -7.34 0.27 -14.39
N LEU A 25 -7.47 0.38 -13.06
CA LEU A 25 -6.43 0.85 -12.16
C LEU A 25 -5.19 -0.05 -12.17
N VAL A 26 -5.31 -1.38 -12.33
CA VAL A 26 -4.12 -2.25 -12.39
C VAL A 26 -3.17 -1.89 -13.54
N ARG A 27 -3.71 -1.39 -14.66
CA ARG A 27 -2.85 -0.96 -15.78
C ARG A 27 -1.99 0.24 -15.38
N VAL A 28 -2.47 1.07 -14.45
CA VAL A 28 -1.77 2.27 -13.96
C VAL A 28 -0.51 1.86 -13.21
N THR A 29 -0.61 0.92 -12.27
CA THR A 29 0.55 0.39 -11.56
C THR A 29 1.44 -0.46 -12.47
N GLU A 30 0.89 -1.17 -13.46
CA GLU A 30 1.70 -1.87 -14.47
C GLU A 30 2.54 -0.91 -15.31
N ALA A 31 1.98 0.22 -15.73
CA ALA A 31 2.71 1.24 -16.48
C ALA A 31 3.81 1.88 -15.63
N ALA A 32 3.51 2.23 -14.38
CA ALA A 32 4.49 2.75 -13.43
C ALA A 32 5.63 1.74 -13.18
N ALA A 33 5.29 0.47 -12.95
CA ALA A 33 6.26 -0.57 -12.70
C ALA A 33 7.13 -0.88 -13.91
N MET A 34 6.58 -0.86 -15.13
CA MET A 34 7.37 -0.99 -16.35
C MET A 34 8.28 0.22 -16.58
N ALA A 35 7.86 1.43 -16.25
CA ALA A 35 8.73 2.60 -16.34
C ALA A 35 9.88 2.49 -15.32
N ALA A 36 9.56 2.27 -14.04
CA ALA A 36 10.50 2.10 -12.94
C ALA A 36 11.43 0.88 -13.14
N GLY A 37 10.93 -0.20 -13.75
CA GLY A 37 11.66 -1.43 -14.00
C GLY A 37 12.89 -1.24 -14.90
N ARG A 38 12.93 -0.18 -15.71
CA ARG A 38 14.11 0.17 -16.53
C ARG A 38 15.23 0.82 -15.72
N TRP A 39 14.92 1.33 -14.54
CA TRP A 39 15.83 2.02 -13.63
C TRP A 39 16.37 1.14 -12.51
N VAL A 40 15.84 -0.08 -12.38
CA VAL A 40 16.27 -1.05 -11.38
C VAL A 40 17.80 -1.24 -11.42
N GLY A 41 18.46 -1.01 -10.28
CA GLY A 41 19.91 -1.18 -10.12
C GLY A 41 20.78 -0.08 -10.74
N ARG A 42 20.20 1.04 -11.22
CA ARG A 42 20.97 2.14 -11.83
C ARG A 42 21.54 3.17 -10.85
N GLY A 43 21.22 3.05 -9.56
CA GLY A 43 21.66 3.98 -8.52
C GLY A 43 21.01 5.37 -8.57
N ASP A 44 20.02 5.58 -9.45
CA ASP A 44 19.31 6.84 -9.60
C ASP A 44 17.85 6.68 -9.15
N LYS A 45 17.61 7.00 -7.87
CA LYS A 45 16.26 6.93 -7.29
C LYS A 45 15.33 8.01 -7.83
N ILE A 46 15.85 9.20 -8.15
CA ILE A 46 15.04 10.35 -8.59
C ILE A 46 14.56 10.12 -10.03
N GLY A 47 15.45 9.63 -10.90
CA GLY A 47 15.10 9.26 -12.27
C GLY A 47 14.10 8.09 -12.33
N ALA A 48 14.28 7.08 -11.46
CA ALA A 48 13.34 5.96 -11.35
C ALA A 48 11.93 6.44 -10.98
N ASP A 49 11.86 7.27 -9.95
CA ASP A 49 10.62 7.79 -9.39
C ASP A 49 9.89 8.72 -10.37
N GLY A 50 10.60 9.69 -10.95
CA GLY A 50 10.04 10.57 -11.97
C GLY A 50 9.49 9.82 -13.20
N ALA A 51 10.13 8.71 -13.60
CA ALA A 51 9.63 7.85 -14.67
C ALA A 51 8.33 7.13 -14.26
N ALA A 52 8.25 6.63 -13.03
CA ALA A 52 7.07 5.97 -12.48
C ALA A 52 5.89 6.95 -12.35
N VAL A 53 6.10 8.12 -11.74
CA VAL A 53 5.13 9.22 -11.60
C VAL A 53 4.54 9.59 -12.95
N LYS A 54 5.41 9.85 -13.95
CA LYS A 54 4.97 10.25 -15.29
C LYS A 54 4.12 9.18 -15.96
N ALA A 55 4.52 7.91 -15.88
CA ALA A 55 3.79 6.80 -16.45
C ALA A 55 2.42 6.61 -15.77
N MET A 56 2.41 6.62 -14.43
CA MET A 56 1.22 6.55 -13.59
C MET A 56 0.24 7.67 -13.93
N ARG A 57 0.69 8.93 -13.88
CA ARG A 57 -0.12 10.12 -14.17
C ARG A 57 -0.70 10.08 -15.58
N THR A 58 0.09 9.68 -16.56
CA THR A 58 -0.37 9.57 -17.95
C THR A 58 -1.52 8.57 -18.07
N LEU A 59 -1.37 7.38 -17.47
CA LEU A 59 -2.39 6.35 -17.63
C LEU A 59 -3.63 6.60 -16.77
N VAL A 60 -3.47 7.08 -15.54
CA VAL A 60 -4.59 7.35 -14.64
C VAL A 60 -5.53 8.41 -15.22
N SER A 61 -5.02 9.37 -16.01
CA SER A 61 -5.85 10.35 -16.73
C SER A 61 -6.80 9.76 -17.78
N THR A 62 -6.60 8.49 -18.17
CA THR A 62 -7.44 7.79 -19.16
C THR A 62 -8.49 6.87 -18.52
N VAL A 63 -8.46 6.71 -17.20
CA VAL A 63 -9.38 5.87 -16.45
C VAL A 63 -10.73 6.59 -16.32
N SER A 64 -11.83 5.85 -16.50
CA SER A 64 -13.17 6.40 -16.30
C SER A 64 -13.50 6.59 -14.82
N MET A 65 -13.04 7.71 -14.27
CA MET A 65 -13.23 8.13 -12.88
C MET A 65 -13.07 9.65 -12.72
N ASN A 66 -13.57 10.17 -11.60
CA ASN A 66 -13.40 11.56 -11.17
C ASN A 66 -12.60 11.58 -9.86
N GLY A 67 -11.29 11.36 -9.97
CA GLY A 67 -10.41 11.20 -8.81
C GLY A 67 -9.78 12.51 -8.33
N VAL A 68 -9.53 12.59 -7.04
CA VAL A 68 -8.70 13.64 -6.41
C VAL A 68 -7.55 12.95 -5.68
N VAL A 69 -6.32 13.34 -5.99
CA VAL A 69 -5.14 12.83 -5.30
C VAL A 69 -5.13 13.39 -3.87
N VAL A 70 -5.27 12.53 -2.87
CA VAL A 70 -5.21 12.88 -1.44
C VAL A 70 -3.85 12.55 -0.85
N ILE A 71 -3.22 11.48 -1.37
CA ILE A 71 -1.85 11.09 -1.07
C ILE A 71 -1.12 10.93 -2.41
N GLY A 72 -0.06 11.70 -2.61
CA GLY A 72 0.82 11.55 -3.76
C GLY A 72 2.24 12.04 -3.48
N GLU A 73 2.89 12.61 -4.49
CA GLU A 73 4.31 12.97 -4.44
C GLU A 73 4.64 14.14 -3.49
N GLY A 74 3.61 14.87 -3.05
CA GLY A 74 3.73 16.00 -2.14
C GLY A 74 2.78 17.14 -2.48
N GLU A 75 3.08 18.32 -1.94
CA GLU A 75 2.32 19.54 -2.20
C GLU A 75 2.57 20.08 -3.62
N LYS A 76 1.61 20.83 -4.16
CA LYS A 76 1.64 21.33 -5.55
C LYS A 76 2.90 22.12 -5.91
N ASP A 77 3.47 22.85 -4.96
CA ASP A 77 4.67 23.65 -5.18
C ASP A 77 5.96 22.82 -5.22
N GLU A 78 5.92 21.60 -4.67
CA GLU A 78 7.06 20.67 -4.56
C GLU A 78 6.96 19.51 -5.57
N ALA A 79 5.74 19.15 -5.99
CA ALA A 79 5.46 18.05 -6.90
C ALA A 79 4.72 18.53 -8.17
N PRO A 80 5.32 18.42 -9.38
CA PRO A 80 4.70 18.87 -10.62
C PRO A 80 3.59 17.94 -11.15
N MET A 81 3.50 16.72 -10.64
CA MET A 81 2.54 15.68 -11.02
C MET A 81 2.19 14.85 -9.79
N LEU A 82 0.95 14.36 -9.75
CA LEU A 82 0.37 13.60 -8.65
C LEU A 82 0.51 14.32 -7.31
N PHE A 83 0.31 15.64 -7.32
CA PHE A 83 0.34 16.45 -6.09
C PHE A 83 -0.98 16.37 -5.34
N ASN A 84 -0.95 16.66 -4.04
CA ASN A 84 -2.13 16.71 -3.18
C ASN A 84 -3.16 17.72 -3.74
N GLY A 85 -4.35 17.22 -4.09
CA GLY A 85 -5.44 17.97 -4.71
C GLY A 85 -5.47 17.92 -6.25
N GLU A 86 -4.54 17.24 -6.93
CA GLU A 86 -4.62 17.05 -8.39
C GLU A 86 -5.88 16.25 -8.76
N ARG A 87 -6.62 16.71 -9.78
CA ARG A 87 -7.73 15.95 -10.38
C ARG A 87 -7.20 14.98 -11.43
N VAL A 88 -7.59 13.71 -11.33
CA VAL A 88 -7.17 12.60 -12.19
C VAL A 88 -8.37 11.78 -12.69
N GLY A 89 -8.17 11.03 -13.78
CA GLY A 89 -9.25 10.37 -14.52
C GLY A 89 -9.86 11.25 -15.62
N ASP A 90 -10.81 10.68 -16.36
CA ASP A 90 -11.52 11.38 -17.44
C ASP A 90 -12.62 12.34 -16.95
N GLY A 91 -12.85 12.40 -15.63
CA GLY A 91 -13.84 13.26 -14.99
C GLY A 91 -15.25 12.67 -14.93
N THR A 92 -15.44 11.42 -15.36
CA THR A 92 -16.73 10.73 -15.29
C THR A 92 -16.93 9.98 -13.97
N GLY A 93 -18.19 9.71 -13.61
CA GLY A 93 -18.52 8.95 -12.39
C GLY A 93 -18.53 9.80 -11.11
N ALA A 94 -18.65 9.11 -9.97
CA ALA A 94 -18.62 9.73 -8.65
C ALA A 94 -17.21 10.22 -8.30
N GLU A 95 -17.12 11.24 -7.45
CA GLU A 95 -15.83 11.68 -6.93
C GLU A 95 -15.23 10.61 -6.00
N VAL A 96 -13.92 10.36 -6.16
CA VAL A 96 -13.16 9.38 -5.36
C VAL A 96 -11.86 9.99 -4.84
N ASP A 97 -11.45 9.56 -3.65
CA ASP A 97 -10.11 9.80 -3.13
C ASP A 97 -9.13 8.84 -3.78
N ILE A 98 -7.97 9.34 -4.20
CA ILE A 98 -6.88 8.58 -4.80
C ILE A 98 -5.63 8.72 -3.93
N ALA A 99 -5.04 7.60 -3.56
CA ALA A 99 -3.71 7.54 -2.96
C ALA A 99 -2.78 6.81 -3.91
N VAL A 100 -1.60 7.39 -4.18
CA VAL A 100 -0.60 6.81 -5.06
C VAL A 100 0.75 6.77 -4.36
N ASP A 101 1.47 5.68 -4.61
CA ASP A 101 2.90 5.55 -4.33
C ASP A 101 3.55 4.90 -5.56
N PRO A 102 4.07 5.72 -6.49
CA PRO A 102 4.65 5.23 -7.74
C PRO A 102 5.76 4.21 -7.54
N ILE A 103 6.55 4.33 -6.47
CA ILE A 103 7.56 3.37 -6.05
C ILE A 103 7.67 3.34 -4.52
N ASP A 104 6.96 2.40 -3.88
CA ASP A 104 7.20 2.05 -2.49
C ASP A 104 8.59 1.40 -2.41
N GLY A 105 9.56 2.16 -1.92
CA GLY A 105 10.98 1.79 -1.90
C GLY A 105 11.78 2.24 -3.14
N THR A 106 11.81 3.55 -3.42
CA THR A 106 12.71 4.13 -4.45
C THR A 106 14.19 3.72 -4.27
N THR A 107 14.67 3.60 -3.03
CA THR A 107 16.00 3.06 -2.72
C THR A 107 16.15 1.58 -3.12
N LEU A 108 15.11 0.77 -2.90
CA LEU A 108 15.09 -0.63 -3.30
C LEU A 108 15.20 -0.75 -4.82
N ASN A 109 14.40 0.03 -5.56
CA ASN A 109 14.49 0.11 -7.02
C ASN A 109 15.90 0.49 -7.47
N ALA A 110 16.42 1.63 -7.00
CA ALA A 110 17.71 2.16 -7.44
C ALA A 110 18.87 1.18 -7.18
N LYS A 111 18.79 0.38 -6.10
CA LYS A 111 19.80 -0.62 -5.74
C LYS A 111 19.53 -2.02 -6.31
N GLY A 112 18.41 -2.23 -6.97
CA GLY A 112 17.99 -3.56 -7.43
C GLY A 112 17.70 -4.55 -6.30
N MET A 113 17.27 -4.03 -5.15
CA MET A 113 16.89 -4.83 -3.99
C MET A 113 15.45 -5.35 -4.12
N PRO A 114 15.11 -6.45 -3.45
CA PRO A 114 13.76 -7.01 -3.46
C PRO A 114 12.68 -6.05 -2.95
N ASN A 115 11.41 -6.35 -3.25
CA ASN A 115 10.20 -5.72 -2.71
C ASN A 115 9.87 -4.27 -3.08
N ALA A 116 10.46 -3.72 -4.14
CA ALA A 116 9.95 -2.47 -4.70
C ALA A 116 8.63 -2.73 -5.46
N ILE A 117 7.58 -1.99 -5.13
CA ILE A 117 6.25 -2.11 -5.76
C ILE A 117 5.71 -0.74 -6.18
N ALA A 118 4.90 -0.69 -7.23
CA ALA A 118 4.10 0.49 -7.56
C ALA A 118 2.68 0.28 -7.03
N VAL A 119 2.09 1.29 -6.38
CA VAL A 119 0.82 1.17 -5.64
C VAL A 119 -0.14 2.29 -6.00
N LEU A 120 -1.43 1.94 -6.05
CA LEU A 120 -2.53 2.89 -6.09
C LEU A 120 -3.70 2.35 -5.28
N ALA A 121 -4.33 3.21 -4.49
CA ALA A 121 -5.58 2.94 -3.81
C ALA A 121 -6.64 3.99 -4.18
N ALA A 122 -7.91 3.57 -4.18
CA ALA A 122 -9.05 4.45 -4.39
C ALA A 122 -10.14 4.15 -3.37
N ALA A 123 -10.78 5.20 -2.85
CA ALA A 123 -11.91 5.10 -1.92
C ALA A 123 -12.94 6.18 -2.25
N ASP A 124 -14.14 6.10 -1.65
CA ASP A 124 -15.14 7.15 -1.80
C ASP A 124 -14.57 8.52 -1.37
N ARG A 125 -15.02 9.63 -1.97
CA ARG A 125 -14.48 10.97 -1.68
C ARG A 125 -14.60 11.31 -0.19
N GLY A 126 -13.47 11.73 0.41
CA GLY A 126 -13.38 12.10 1.82
C GLY A 126 -13.22 10.92 2.77
N ALA A 127 -13.03 9.70 2.23
CA ALA A 127 -12.88 8.51 3.02
C ALA A 127 -11.47 8.34 3.61
N MET A 128 -10.44 8.87 2.95
CA MET A 128 -9.05 8.73 3.40
C MET A 128 -8.70 9.78 4.47
N PHE A 129 -8.00 9.34 5.51
CA PHE A 129 -7.48 10.20 6.56
C PHE A 129 -6.50 11.25 6.00
N ASP A 130 -6.43 12.43 6.62
CA ASP A 130 -5.52 13.51 6.22
C ASP A 130 -4.08 13.22 6.71
N PRO A 131 -3.11 12.99 5.80
CA PRO A 131 -1.73 12.69 6.18
C PRO A 131 -0.91 13.94 6.56
N SER A 132 -1.42 15.16 6.36
CA SER A 132 -0.60 16.38 6.30
C SER A 132 -0.12 16.90 7.67
N ALA A 133 -0.76 16.47 8.76
CA ALA A 133 -0.48 16.96 10.10
C ALA A 133 0.81 16.38 10.68
N VAL A 134 1.06 15.08 10.50
CA VAL A 134 2.19 14.35 11.10
C VAL A 134 2.79 13.40 10.08
N PHE A 135 4.10 13.53 9.85
CA PHE A 135 4.80 12.77 8.82
C PHE A 135 4.92 11.27 9.12
N TYR A 136 5.09 10.90 10.39
CA TYR A 136 5.27 9.51 10.82
C TYR A 136 4.10 8.99 11.64
N MET A 137 3.90 7.68 11.55
CA MET A 137 2.90 6.92 12.29
C MET A 137 3.54 5.64 12.82
N ASP A 138 3.32 5.34 14.10
CA ASP A 138 3.55 4.01 14.65
C ASP A 138 2.45 3.06 14.20
N LYS A 139 2.81 1.90 13.67
CA LYS A 139 1.91 0.98 12.98
C LYS A 139 1.99 -0.40 13.61
N LEU A 140 0.83 -1.03 13.78
CA LEU A 140 0.70 -2.46 14.06
C LEU A 140 -0.24 -3.06 13.02
N VAL A 141 0.20 -4.06 12.28
CA VAL A 141 -0.62 -4.72 11.24
C VAL A 141 -0.57 -6.23 11.37
N THR A 142 -1.73 -6.89 11.33
CA THR A 142 -1.81 -8.36 11.26
C THR A 142 -3.03 -8.82 10.46
N GLY A 143 -3.00 -10.09 10.05
CA GLY A 143 -4.08 -10.72 9.30
C GLY A 143 -5.35 -10.99 10.13
N PRO A 144 -6.43 -11.43 9.46
CA PRO A 144 -7.76 -11.58 10.06
C PRO A 144 -7.80 -12.51 11.27
N GLU A 145 -6.96 -13.55 11.30
CA GLU A 145 -6.91 -14.52 12.39
C GLU A 145 -6.56 -13.88 13.75
N ALA A 146 -5.73 -12.84 13.75
CA ALA A 146 -5.22 -12.19 14.95
C ALA A 146 -5.79 -10.78 15.19
N ALA A 147 -6.64 -10.29 14.30
CA ALA A 147 -7.11 -8.90 14.26
C ALA A 147 -7.76 -8.43 15.56
N ASP A 148 -8.62 -9.26 16.15
CA ASP A 148 -9.37 -8.91 17.37
C ASP A 148 -8.54 -8.99 18.65
N PHE A 149 -7.28 -9.44 18.57
CA PHE A 149 -6.45 -9.70 19.74
C PHE A 149 -5.32 -8.69 19.93
N VAL A 150 -4.94 -7.95 18.88
CA VAL A 150 -3.79 -7.02 18.95
C VAL A 150 -4.18 -5.63 19.44
N ASP A 151 -3.24 -4.96 20.10
CA ASP A 151 -3.39 -3.60 20.63
C ASP A 151 -2.04 -2.88 20.59
N ILE A 152 -1.92 -1.81 19.81
CA ILE A 152 -0.71 -1.03 19.64
C ILE A 152 -0.22 -0.37 20.95
N ASN A 153 -1.10 -0.17 21.94
CA ASN A 153 -0.68 0.30 23.27
C ASN A 153 -0.19 -0.82 24.18
N ALA A 154 -0.42 -2.08 23.84
CA ALA A 154 0.05 -3.21 24.63
C ALA A 154 1.56 -3.45 24.40
N PRO A 155 2.28 -3.97 25.41
CA PRO A 155 3.68 -4.34 25.24
C PRO A 155 3.88 -5.30 24.05
N VAL A 156 5.01 -5.19 23.36
CA VAL A 156 5.39 -6.03 22.21
C VAL A 156 5.20 -7.53 22.50
N ALA A 157 5.68 -7.97 23.66
CA ALA A 157 5.56 -9.37 24.10
C ALA A 157 4.11 -9.84 24.31
N VAL A 158 3.18 -8.93 24.58
CA VAL A 158 1.75 -9.27 24.66
C VAL A 158 1.20 -9.49 23.26
N ASN A 159 1.46 -8.56 22.33
CA ASN A 159 0.99 -8.69 20.95
C ASN A 159 1.52 -9.96 20.27
N ILE A 160 2.82 -10.24 20.38
CA ILE A 160 3.42 -11.45 19.78
C ILE A 160 2.78 -12.74 20.34
N ARG A 161 2.57 -12.82 21.65
CA ARG A 161 1.91 -14.00 22.26
C ARG A 161 0.46 -14.14 21.82
N ARG A 162 -0.25 -13.03 21.64
CA ARG A 162 -1.65 -13.04 21.16
C ARG A 162 -1.73 -13.47 19.70
N VAL A 163 -0.85 -12.96 18.83
CA VAL A 163 -0.73 -13.39 17.44
C VAL A 163 -0.39 -14.88 17.36
N ALA A 164 0.62 -15.34 18.11
CA ALA A 164 1.00 -16.76 18.16
C ALA A 164 -0.19 -17.64 18.57
N ARG A 165 -0.89 -17.27 19.65
CA ARG A 165 -2.05 -18.02 20.14
C ARG A 165 -3.18 -18.06 19.11
N ALA A 166 -3.48 -16.93 18.47
CA ALA A 166 -4.52 -16.84 17.46
C ALA A 166 -4.23 -17.75 16.25
N LYS A 167 -2.95 -17.87 15.89
CA LYS A 167 -2.45 -18.73 14.80
C LYS A 167 -2.12 -20.16 15.22
N ASN A 168 -2.45 -20.56 16.45
CA ASN A 168 -2.10 -21.88 17.02
C ASN A 168 -0.60 -22.22 16.93
N SER A 169 0.27 -21.23 17.10
CA SER A 169 1.73 -21.35 17.05
C SER A 169 2.37 -20.89 18.37
N THR A 170 3.70 -20.95 18.46
CA THR A 170 4.46 -20.35 19.57
C THR A 170 5.04 -18.98 19.18
N PRO A 171 5.47 -18.15 20.15
CA PRO A 171 6.14 -16.88 19.85
C PRO A 171 7.34 -17.01 18.90
N GLU A 172 8.08 -18.11 18.97
CA GLU A 172 9.24 -18.41 18.11
C GLU A 172 8.87 -18.65 16.65
N ASP A 173 7.62 -19.03 16.37
CA ASP A 173 7.09 -19.18 15.02
C ASP A 173 6.67 -17.85 14.40
N VAL A 174 6.41 -16.82 15.21
CA VAL A 174 5.95 -15.50 14.73
C VAL A 174 7.12 -14.76 14.06
N THR A 175 6.89 -14.28 12.84
CA THR A 175 7.80 -13.34 12.17
C THR A 175 7.23 -11.93 12.17
N VAL A 176 7.97 -11.00 12.79
CA VAL A 176 7.67 -9.57 12.76
C VAL A 176 8.45 -8.90 11.64
N VAL A 177 7.77 -8.25 10.70
CA VAL A 177 8.41 -7.36 9.72
C VAL A 177 8.55 -5.96 10.30
N ILE A 178 9.73 -5.35 10.13
CA ILE A 178 10.03 -4.03 10.68
C ILE A 178 11.08 -3.30 9.83
N LEU A 179 10.92 -1.98 9.70
CA LEU A 179 11.92 -1.14 9.04
C LEU A 179 13.23 -1.13 9.83
N ASP A 180 14.36 -1.37 9.16
CA ASP A 180 15.68 -1.29 9.77
C ASP A 180 16.09 0.18 9.94
N ARG A 181 15.85 0.72 11.14
CA ARG A 181 16.07 2.12 11.49
C ARG A 181 16.57 2.23 12.94
N PRO A 182 17.45 3.21 13.25
CA PRO A 182 17.89 3.44 14.64
C PRO A 182 16.74 3.65 15.63
N ARG A 183 15.66 4.33 15.21
CA ARG A 183 14.45 4.54 16.03
C ARG A 183 13.74 3.23 16.43
N HIS A 184 14.07 2.10 15.81
CA HIS A 184 13.47 0.80 16.10
C HIS A 184 14.36 -0.11 16.96
N GLU A 185 15.55 0.32 17.38
CA GLU A 185 16.45 -0.53 18.19
C GLU A 185 15.79 -1.04 19.48
N GLY A 186 14.96 -0.21 20.13
CA GLY A 186 14.20 -0.56 21.32
C GLY A 186 13.18 -1.68 21.05
N ILE A 187 12.26 -1.47 20.12
CA ILE A 187 11.24 -2.48 19.76
C ILE A 187 11.87 -3.77 19.20
N VAL A 188 12.96 -3.67 18.44
CA VAL A 188 13.72 -4.84 17.95
C VAL A 188 14.26 -5.68 19.11
N LYS A 189 14.77 -5.03 20.16
CA LYS A 189 15.24 -5.73 21.35
C LYS A 189 14.07 -6.44 22.04
N GLU A 190 12.94 -5.76 22.22
CA GLU A 190 11.74 -6.35 22.83
C GLU A 190 11.22 -7.55 22.03
N ILE A 191 11.18 -7.47 20.69
CA ILE A 191 10.77 -8.60 19.83
C ILE A 191 11.72 -9.79 20.03
N ARG A 192 13.04 -9.56 20.06
CA ARG A 192 14.03 -10.64 20.26
C ARG A 192 13.87 -11.31 21.61
N GLU A 193 13.54 -10.56 22.66
CA GLU A 193 13.32 -11.09 24.01
C GLU A 193 12.11 -12.04 24.10
N THR A 194 11.16 -11.96 23.16
CA THR A 194 10.04 -12.91 23.10
C THR A 194 10.38 -14.21 22.38
N GLY A 195 11.55 -14.31 21.75
CA GLY A 195 11.93 -15.42 20.87
C GLY A 195 11.40 -15.32 19.42
N ALA A 196 10.62 -14.29 19.09
CA ALA A 196 10.07 -14.12 17.75
C ALA A 196 11.16 -13.80 16.72
N ARG A 197 10.88 -14.13 15.46
CA ARG A 197 11.74 -13.87 14.31
C ARG A 197 11.52 -12.44 13.83
N ILE A 198 12.57 -11.83 13.27
CA ILE A 198 12.50 -10.50 12.67
C ILE A 198 12.86 -10.58 11.19
N LYS A 199 12.00 -10.01 10.35
CA LYS A 199 12.29 -9.69 8.96
C LYS A 199 12.57 -8.20 8.85
N PHE A 200 13.85 -7.84 8.73
CA PHE A 200 14.23 -6.46 8.44
C PHE A 200 13.91 -6.11 6.98
N ILE A 201 13.33 -4.93 6.79
CA ILE A 201 13.17 -4.29 5.48
C ILE A 201 13.84 -2.91 5.52
N SER A 202 14.58 -2.55 4.46
CA SER A 202 15.20 -1.22 4.44
C SER A 202 14.19 -0.13 4.10
N ASP A 203 13.21 -0.42 3.27
CA ASP A 203 12.11 0.45 2.85
C ASP A 203 10.92 -0.47 2.52
N GLY A 204 9.75 0.05 2.16
CA GLY A 204 8.68 -0.82 1.69
C GLY A 204 7.67 -1.28 2.75
N ASP A 205 7.18 -0.39 3.62
CA ASP A 205 6.28 -0.81 4.70
C ASP A 205 4.80 -0.96 4.28
N VAL A 206 4.42 -0.51 3.07
CA VAL A 206 3.15 -0.92 2.44
C VAL A 206 3.24 -2.39 2.06
N ALA A 207 4.30 -2.78 1.35
CA ALA A 207 4.57 -4.18 1.06
C ALA A 207 4.65 -5.02 2.34
N GLY A 208 5.35 -4.52 3.37
CA GLY A 208 5.43 -5.17 4.69
C GLY A 208 4.06 -5.39 5.36
N SER A 209 3.17 -4.39 5.29
CA SER A 209 1.82 -4.49 5.86
C SER A 209 0.98 -5.57 5.17
N ILE A 210 1.04 -5.62 3.83
CA ILE A 210 0.35 -6.64 3.04
C ILE A 210 0.93 -8.03 3.31
N MET A 211 2.25 -8.13 3.50
CA MET A 211 2.87 -9.41 3.88
C MET A 211 2.33 -9.93 5.21
N ALA A 212 2.20 -9.07 6.22
CA ALA A 212 1.70 -9.46 7.54
C ALA A 212 0.23 -9.90 7.56
N ALA A 213 -0.57 -9.38 6.62
CA ALA A 213 -2.00 -9.68 6.52
C ALA A 213 -2.35 -10.82 5.57
N ARG A 214 -1.41 -11.28 4.73
CA ARG A 214 -1.65 -12.29 3.71
C ARG A 214 -0.98 -13.62 4.08
N GLU A 215 -1.72 -14.71 3.93
CA GLU A 215 -1.18 -16.06 4.12
C GLU A 215 -0.06 -16.39 3.12
N GLY A 216 0.85 -17.27 3.53
CA GLY A 216 1.90 -17.82 2.66
C GLY A 216 3.12 -16.90 2.42
N THR A 217 3.17 -15.73 3.05
CA THR A 217 4.29 -14.77 2.94
C THR A 217 5.42 -15.07 3.93
N GLY A 218 5.11 -15.82 5.00
CA GLY A 218 6.03 -16.08 6.11
C GLY A 218 6.17 -14.93 7.11
N VAL A 219 5.32 -13.90 7.01
CA VAL A 219 5.26 -12.74 7.90
C VAL A 219 3.90 -12.72 8.62
N ASP A 220 3.90 -12.43 9.92
CA ASP A 220 2.71 -12.54 10.76
C ASP A 220 2.23 -11.22 11.34
N LEU A 221 3.15 -10.27 11.49
CA LEU A 221 2.93 -9.01 12.18
C LEU A 221 3.87 -7.95 11.59
N LEU A 222 3.36 -6.75 11.33
CA LEU A 222 4.19 -5.56 11.16
C LEU A 222 4.13 -4.75 12.45
N MET A 223 5.28 -4.26 12.91
CA MET A 223 5.34 -3.30 14.02
C MET A 223 6.35 -2.20 13.73
N GLY A 224 6.07 -0.99 14.22
CA GLY A 224 7.01 0.12 14.27
C GLY A 224 6.58 1.33 13.45
N ILE A 225 7.48 2.33 13.42
CA ILE A 225 7.22 3.67 12.90
C ILE A 225 7.63 3.80 11.44
N GLY A 226 6.66 4.15 10.60
CA GLY A 226 6.82 4.44 9.18
C GLY A 226 6.04 5.68 8.77
N GLY A 227 5.99 5.98 7.47
CA GLY A 227 5.31 7.19 6.97
C GLY A 227 3.79 7.10 7.14
N THR A 228 3.15 8.21 7.50
CA THR A 228 1.69 8.31 7.64
C THR A 228 0.96 8.04 6.32
N PRO A 229 1.37 8.60 5.16
CA PRO A 229 0.73 8.30 3.87
C PRO A 229 0.70 6.79 3.55
N GLU A 230 1.82 6.11 3.75
CA GLU A 230 1.96 4.67 3.54
C GLU A 230 1.11 3.86 4.54
N GLY A 231 0.87 4.38 5.74
CA GLY A 231 -0.07 3.81 6.71
C GLY A 231 -1.51 3.81 6.18
N ILE A 232 -1.93 4.89 5.54
CA ILE A 232 -3.28 5.04 4.96
C ILE A 232 -3.43 4.15 3.71
N ILE A 233 -2.41 4.11 2.84
CA ILE A 233 -2.36 3.18 1.71
C ILE A 233 -2.43 1.72 2.20
N SER A 234 -1.69 1.39 3.26
CA SER A 234 -1.75 0.08 3.89
C SER A 234 -3.15 -0.23 4.42
N ALA A 235 -3.80 0.73 5.08
CA ALA A 235 -5.17 0.56 5.55
C ALA A 235 -6.16 0.23 4.43
N CYS A 236 -5.98 0.82 3.24
CA CYS A 236 -6.78 0.47 2.05
C CYS A 236 -6.59 -0.99 1.65
N ALA A 237 -5.34 -1.48 1.66
CA ALA A 237 -5.04 -2.88 1.38
C ALA A 237 -5.63 -3.82 2.44
N ILE A 238 -5.44 -3.50 3.73
CA ILE A 238 -5.92 -4.30 4.86
C ILE A 238 -7.45 -4.38 4.87
N LYS A 239 -8.14 -3.28 4.61
CA LYS A 239 -9.61 -3.27 4.46
C LYS A 239 -10.08 -4.21 3.34
N CYS A 240 -9.30 -4.36 2.26
CA CYS A 240 -9.64 -5.30 1.19
C CYS A 240 -9.30 -6.77 1.51
N LEU A 241 -8.22 -7.01 2.24
CA LEU A 241 -7.76 -8.37 2.62
C LEU A 241 -8.51 -8.96 3.80
N GLY A 242 -9.03 -8.10 4.69
CA GLY A 242 -9.30 -8.45 6.07
C GLY A 242 -8.04 -8.40 6.93
N GLY A 243 -8.22 -8.30 8.25
CA GLY A 243 -7.15 -8.02 9.19
C GLY A 243 -7.33 -6.68 9.88
N VAL A 244 -6.26 -6.18 10.50
CA VAL A 244 -6.29 -4.89 11.20
C VAL A 244 -4.99 -4.15 10.98
N ILE A 245 -5.11 -2.84 10.79
CA ILE A 245 -4.04 -1.88 11.05
C ILE A 245 -4.48 -0.99 12.22
N GLN A 246 -3.58 -0.81 13.17
CA GLN A 246 -3.70 0.20 14.21
C GLN A 246 -2.57 1.21 14.01
N GLY A 247 -2.91 2.48 13.97
CA GLY A 247 -1.98 3.59 13.79
C GLY A 247 -2.00 4.53 14.99
N LYS A 248 -0.84 5.06 15.38
CA LYS A 248 -0.74 6.23 16.26
C LYS A 248 0.16 7.27 15.60
N LEU A 249 -0.29 8.52 15.55
CA LEU A 249 0.54 9.60 15.02
C LEU A 249 1.81 9.72 15.85
N TRP A 250 2.95 9.86 15.17
CA TRP A 250 4.27 9.90 15.79
C TRP A 250 4.99 11.20 15.40
N PRO A 251 4.71 12.33 16.08
CA PRO A 251 5.44 13.56 15.83
C PRO A 251 6.93 13.39 16.13
N LYS A 252 7.79 13.78 15.17
CA LYS A 252 9.24 13.61 15.28
C LYS A 252 9.89 14.64 16.21
N ASP A 253 9.23 15.77 16.42
CA ASP A 253 9.70 16.89 17.25
C ASP A 253 8.51 17.69 17.82
N GLU A 254 8.79 18.62 18.73
CA GLU A 254 7.75 19.43 19.40
C GLU A 254 7.00 20.36 18.43
N ALA A 255 7.64 20.79 17.33
CA ALA A 255 6.99 21.66 16.37
C ALA A 255 5.91 20.91 15.58
N GLU A 256 6.21 19.69 15.12
CA GLU A 256 5.22 18.79 14.51
C GLU A 256 4.15 18.37 15.51
N ARG A 257 4.54 18.15 16.78
CA ARG A 257 3.59 17.84 17.87
C ARG A 257 2.58 18.96 18.05
N GLN A 258 3.04 20.21 18.15
CA GLN A 258 2.16 21.37 18.30
C GLN A 258 1.29 21.57 17.06
N LYS A 259 1.85 21.41 15.85
CA LYS A 259 1.08 21.47 14.59
C LYS A 259 -0.09 20.47 14.61
N ALA A 260 0.15 19.24 15.06
CA ALA A 260 -0.88 18.21 15.15
C ALA A 260 -1.98 18.55 16.16
N LEU A 261 -1.61 19.09 17.32
CA LEU A 261 -2.56 19.54 18.35
C LEU A 261 -3.39 20.73 17.87
N ASP A 262 -2.76 21.70 17.21
CA ASP A 262 -3.44 22.87 16.63
C ASP A 262 -4.43 22.47 15.51
N ALA A 263 -4.11 21.39 14.78
CA ALA A 263 -5.01 20.77 13.81
C ALA A 263 -6.13 19.92 14.46
N GLY A 264 -6.13 19.80 15.80
CA GLY A 264 -7.18 19.10 16.56
C GLY A 264 -6.98 17.59 16.71
N HIS A 265 -5.78 17.07 16.44
CA HIS A 265 -5.50 15.65 16.66
C HIS A 265 -5.28 15.33 18.13
N ASP A 266 -5.88 14.22 18.57
CA ASP A 266 -5.50 13.52 19.80
C ASP A 266 -4.35 12.55 19.50
N LEU A 267 -3.17 12.82 20.05
CA LEU A 267 -1.95 12.04 19.80
C LEU A 267 -1.94 10.70 20.57
N ASP A 268 -2.81 10.53 21.57
CA ASP A 268 -2.95 9.26 22.28
C ASP A 268 -3.97 8.33 21.63
N ARG A 269 -4.80 8.86 20.72
CA ARG A 269 -5.80 8.09 19.98
C ARG A 269 -5.15 7.02 19.12
N VAL A 270 -5.70 5.81 19.21
CA VAL A 270 -5.46 4.74 18.24
C VAL A 270 -6.40 4.92 17.07
N LEU A 271 -5.83 5.07 15.88
CA LEU A 271 -6.53 5.09 14.61
C LEU A 271 -6.70 3.63 14.15
N SER A 272 -7.93 3.17 14.04
CA SER A 272 -8.27 1.87 13.46
C SER A 272 -8.16 1.90 11.92
N THR A 273 -8.28 0.74 11.28
CA THR A 273 -8.43 0.63 9.81
C THR A 273 -9.52 1.58 9.28
N ASP A 274 -10.67 1.66 9.96
CA ASP A 274 -11.81 2.48 9.53
C ASP A 274 -11.63 3.98 9.81
N ASP A 275 -10.74 4.34 10.74
CA ASP A 275 -10.34 5.74 10.95
C ASP A 275 -9.35 6.21 9.87
N LEU A 276 -8.49 5.31 9.38
CA LEU A 276 -7.50 5.61 8.34
C LEU A 276 -8.14 5.65 6.94
N VAL A 277 -9.08 4.75 6.67
CA VAL A 277 -9.89 4.76 5.45
C VAL A 277 -11.31 4.32 5.79
N SER A 278 -12.25 5.25 5.74
CA SER A 278 -13.66 4.97 6.02
C SER A 278 -14.39 4.42 4.77
N GLY A 279 -15.63 3.96 4.95
CA GLY A 279 -16.45 3.43 3.85
C GLY A 279 -16.09 2.01 3.40
N ASP A 280 -16.98 1.43 2.60
CA ASP A 280 -16.94 0.01 2.21
C ASP A 280 -16.55 -0.23 0.75
N ASN A 281 -16.31 0.84 -0.01
CA ASN A 281 -15.95 0.80 -1.43
C ASN A 281 -14.49 1.27 -1.64
N VAL A 282 -13.56 0.42 -1.25
CA VAL A 282 -12.12 0.63 -1.37
C VAL A 282 -11.54 -0.31 -2.41
N PHE A 283 -10.65 0.22 -3.22
CA PHE A 283 -9.86 -0.49 -4.20
C PHE A 283 -8.38 -0.36 -3.85
N PHE A 284 -7.65 -1.45 -4.01
CA PHE A 284 -6.20 -1.45 -3.89
C PHE A 284 -5.59 -2.21 -5.06
N VAL A 285 -4.61 -1.62 -5.72
CA VAL A 285 -3.83 -2.25 -6.77
C VAL A 285 -2.34 -2.05 -6.52
N ALA A 286 -1.55 -3.08 -6.78
CA ALA A 286 -0.11 -2.97 -6.78
C ALA A 286 0.52 -3.86 -7.86
N THR A 287 1.69 -3.47 -8.34
CA THR A 287 2.49 -4.23 -9.31
C THR A 287 3.94 -4.33 -8.86
N GLY A 288 4.53 -5.52 -8.95
CA GLY A 288 5.93 -5.74 -8.59
C GLY A 288 6.89 -5.05 -9.55
N ILE A 289 7.82 -4.25 -9.01
CA ILE A 289 8.90 -3.63 -9.79
C ILE A 289 10.15 -4.52 -9.72
N THR A 290 10.57 -4.88 -8.51
CA THR A 290 11.58 -5.91 -8.25
C THR A 290 10.93 -7.15 -7.64
N ASP A 291 11.62 -8.29 -7.66
CA ASP A 291 11.05 -9.51 -7.07
C ASP A 291 10.82 -9.34 -5.57
N GLY A 292 9.71 -9.87 -5.08
CA GLY A 292 9.33 -9.82 -3.68
C GLY A 292 8.48 -11.02 -3.27
N GLU A 293 8.18 -11.11 -1.97
CA GLU A 293 7.32 -12.18 -1.43
C GLU A 293 5.86 -12.07 -1.91
N LEU A 294 5.42 -10.86 -2.27
CA LEU A 294 4.04 -10.63 -2.72
C LEU A 294 3.85 -10.88 -4.21
N MET A 295 4.79 -10.42 -5.03
CA MET A 295 4.72 -10.36 -6.48
C MET A 295 6.13 -10.42 -7.09
N ARG A 296 6.22 -11.00 -8.28
CA ARG A 296 7.42 -10.97 -9.12
C ARG A 296 7.64 -9.57 -9.71
N GLY A 297 8.91 -9.20 -9.85
CA GLY A 297 9.30 -7.95 -10.50
C GLY A 297 9.11 -8.00 -12.01
N VAL A 298 9.23 -6.84 -12.65
CA VAL A 298 9.09 -6.75 -14.12
C VAL A 298 10.23 -7.52 -14.80
N ARG A 299 9.89 -8.37 -15.78
CA ARG A 299 10.87 -9.08 -16.60
C ARG A 299 10.83 -8.60 -18.03
N TYR A 300 11.99 -8.27 -18.57
CA TYR A 300 12.16 -7.87 -19.97
C TYR A 300 12.82 -8.98 -20.76
N ARG A 301 12.26 -9.30 -21.93
CA ARG A 301 12.88 -10.21 -22.89
C ARG A 301 12.54 -9.78 -24.31
N ALA A 302 13.57 -9.45 -25.10
CA ALA A 302 13.43 -8.96 -26.47
C ALA A 302 12.35 -7.85 -26.56
N GLU A 303 11.25 -8.13 -27.27
CA GLU A 303 10.13 -7.20 -27.49
C GLU A 303 8.94 -7.43 -26.54
N THR A 304 9.20 -8.07 -25.40
CA THR A 304 8.19 -8.38 -24.37
C THR A 304 8.60 -7.92 -22.99
N ALA A 305 7.62 -7.47 -22.20
CA ALA A 305 7.73 -7.33 -20.76
C ALA A 305 6.65 -8.20 -20.08
N THR A 306 6.92 -8.73 -18.89
CA THR A 306 5.91 -9.36 -18.04
C THR A 306 5.82 -8.67 -16.69
N THR A 307 4.60 -8.47 -16.20
CA THR A 307 4.30 -7.91 -14.88
C THR A 307 3.47 -8.90 -14.07
N GLU A 308 3.57 -8.80 -12.74
CA GLU A 308 2.67 -9.47 -11.81
C GLU A 308 2.07 -8.44 -10.87
N SER A 309 0.74 -8.46 -10.76
CA SER A 309 -0.04 -7.46 -10.04
C SER A 309 -1.03 -8.12 -9.09
N ILE A 310 -1.35 -7.44 -8.00
CA ILE A 310 -2.46 -7.77 -7.11
C ILE A 310 -3.54 -6.69 -7.22
N VAL A 311 -4.80 -7.11 -7.27
CA VAL A 311 -5.97 -6.23 -7.35
C VAL A 311 -6.99 -6.67 -6.33
N MET A 312 -7.47 -5.74 -5.51
CA MET A 312 -8.36 -6.04 -4.40
C MET A 312 -9.48 -5.02 -4.30
N ARG A 313 -10.64 -5.48 -3.83
CA ARG A 313 -11.80 -4.61 -3.56
C ARG A 313 -12.50 -5.04 -2.27
N SER A 314 -12.71 -4.10 -1.35
CA SER A 314 -13.37 -4.36 -0.07
C SER A 314 -14.81 -4.83 -0.24
N LYS A 315 -15.62 -4.12 -1.04
CA LYS A 315 -17.06 -4.43 -1.21
C LYS A 315 -17.34 -5.86 -1.68
N SER A 316 -16.46 -6.44 -2.49
CA SER A 316 -16.62 -7.81 -2.99
C SER A 316 -15.69 -8.83 -2.34
N GLY A 317 -14.81 -8.41 -1.43
CA GLY A 317 -13.75 -9.23 -0.83
C GLY A 317 -12.86 -9.94 -1.85
N THR A 318 -12.83 -9.48 -3.09
CA THR A 318 -12.21 -10.24 -4.18
C THR A 318 -10.77 -9.83 -4.34
N ILE A 319 -9.87 -10.81 -4.22
CA ILE A 319 -8.43 -10.66 -4.44
C ILE A 319 -8.08 -11.32 -5.77
N ARG A 320 -7.35 -10.60 -6.64
CA ARG A 320 -6.87 -11.12 -7.93
C ARG A 320 -5.37 -11.01 -8.00
N THR A 321 -4.73 -12.09 -8.45
CA THR A 321 -3.36 -12.04 -8.94
C THR A 321 -3.40 -12.06 -10.46
N ILE A 322 -2.77 -11.09 -11.11
CA ILE A 322 -2.79 -10.89 -12.55
C ILE A 322 -1.36 -11.01 -13.08
N SER A 323 -1.14 -11.91 -14.03
CA SER A 323 0.10 -11.99 -14.79
C SER A 323 -0.15 -11.51 -16.21
N SER A 324 0.55 -10.46 -16.61
CA SER A 324 0.35 -9.81 -17.90
C SER A 324 1.59 -9.97 -18.78
N SER A 325 1.38 -10.17 -20.07
CA SER A 325 2.43 -10.16 -21.08
C SER A 325 2.23 -8.99 -22.05
N HIS A 326 3.18 -8.07 -22.03
CA HIS A 326 3.16 -6.82 -22.77
C HIS A 326 4.02 -6.93 -24.02
N ARG A 327 3.43 -6.71 -25.20
CA ARG A 327 4.18 -6.64 -26.47
C ARG A 327 4.66 -5.20 -26.68
N LEU A 328 5.91 -4.93 -26.33
CA LEU A 328 6.48 -3.57 -26.32
C LEU A 328 6.40 -2.91 -27.69
N SER A 329 6.72 -3.64 -28.77
CA SER A 329 6.59 -3.15 -30.15
C SER A 329 5.20 -2.58 -30.50
N LYS A 330 4.13 -3.19 -29.96
CA LYS A 330 2.76 -2.70 -30.19
C LYS A 330 2.39 -1.56 -29.24
N LEU A 331 2.83 -1.63 -27.98
CA LEU A 331 2.61 -0.55 -27.02
C LEU A 331 3.25 0.75 -27.51
N ARG A 332 4.46 0.69 -28.08
CA ARG A 332 5.13 1.87 -28.68
C ARG A 332 4.32 2.59 -29.74
N ALA A 333 3.53 1.85 -30.52
CA ALA A 333 2.76 2.44 -31.62
C ALA A 333 1.56 3.28 -31.14
N TYR A 334 1.15 3.13 -29.87
CA TYR A 334 -0.09 3.72 -29.36
C TYR A 334 0.06 4.44 -28.00
N SER A 335 1.05 4.05 -27.18
CA SER A 335 1.27 4.58 -25.84
C SER A 335 2.02 5.91 -25.90
N ALA A 336 1.57 6.89 -25.10
CA ALA A 336 2.32 8.11 -24.83
C ALA A 336 3.49 7.90 -23.84
N ILE A 337 3.57 6.72 -23.21
CA ILE A 337 4.61 6.35 -22.24
C ILE A 337 5.74 5.60 -22.98
N ASP A 338 6.98 6.05 -22.80
CA ASP A 338 8.19 5.39 -23.32
C ASP A 338 8.59 4.22 -22.40
N PHE A 339 8.45 2.99 -22.90
CA PHE A 339 8.80 1.76 -22.18
C PHE A 339 10.15 1.16 -22.62
N ASP A 340 10.91 1.81 -23.50
CA ASP A 340 12.12 1.23 -24.10
C ASP A 340 13.38 1.45 -23.28
N ARG A 341 13.56 2.67 -22.78
CA ARG A 341 14.81 3.09 -22.15
C ARG A 341 14.52 3.93 -20.92
N ALA A 342 15.31 3.71 -19.87
CA ALA A 342 15.49 4.72 -18.84
C ALA A 342 16.15 5.94 -19.49
N LYS A 343 15.45 7.07 -19.48
CA LYS A 343 15.87 8.37 -20.01
C LYS A 343 15.62 9.42 -18.96
#